data_AF-A0A2W6WDZ2-F1
#
_entry.id   AF-A0A2W6WDZ2-F1
#
_cell.length_a   1.000
_cell.length_b   1.000
_cell.length_c   1.000
_cell.angle_alpha   90.00
_cell.angle_beta   90.00
_cell.angle_gamma   90.00
#
_symmetry.space_group_name_H-M   'P 1'
#
loop_
_entity.id
_entity.type
_entity.pdbx_description
1 polymer ?
#
loop_
_entity_poly.entity_id
_entity_poly.type
_entity_poly.pdbx_seq_one_letter_code
_entity_poly.pdbx_strand_id
1 'polypeptide(L)'
;MKPDACATMIDVRRGVDEVDRRIVALLAERFGYMRAAARIKPERGHVRDEARKAQVIASARAEADRLGAPGSVIAALWEQLVEESIAYEMAEFDRLRG
;
A
#
# COMPACT_ATOMS: atom_id res chain seq x y z
N MET A 1 0.67 19.69 -13.75
CA MET A 1 1.68 19.63 -14.83
C MET A 1 2.02 18.16 -15.06
N LYS A 2 2.13 17.70 -16.31
CA LYS A 2 2.57 16.32 -16.61
C LYS A 2 4.10 16.23 -16.51
N PRO A 3 4.67 15.04 -16.23
CA PRO A 3 6.13 14.86 -16.17
C PRO A 3 6.84 15.44 -17.41
N ASP A 4 6.36 15.12 -18.61
CA ASP A 4 6.95 15.57 -19.89
C ASP A 4 6.89 17.09 -20.13
N ALA A 5 6.11 17.82 -19.32
CA ALA A 5 5.98 19.27 -19.41
C ALA A 5 6.84 20.00 -18.36
N CYS A 6 7.60 19.29 -17.53
CA CYS A 6 8.52 19.90 -16.57
C CYS A 6 9.72 20.53 -17.31
N ALA A 7 9.96 21.82 -17.09
CA ALA A 7 11.10 22.53 -17.70
C ALA A 7 12.29 22.66 -16.73
N THR A 8 12.03 22.54 -15.43
CA THR A 8 13.05 22.71 -14.38
C THR A 8 12.98 21.61 -13.33
N MET A 9 14.06 21.45 -12.56
CA MET A 9 14.05 20.55 -11.39
C MET A 9 13.08 21.02 -10.29
N ILE A 10 12.71 22.31 -10.27
CA ILE A 10 11.67 22.81 -9.36
C ILE A 10 10.30 22.26 -9.77
N ASP A 11 10.01 22.20 -11.08
CA ASP A 11 8.77 21.61 -11.59
C ASP A 11 8.69 20.12 -11.26
N VAL A 12 9.78 19.39 -11.44
CA VAL A 12 9.88 17.95 -11.13
C VAL A 12 9.62 17.70 -9.65
N ARG A 13 10.30 18.42 -8.75
CA ARG A 13 10.13 18.26 -7.29
C ARG A 13 8.69 18.53 -6.86
N ARG A 14 8.10 19.63 -7.34
CA ARG A 14 6.69 19.94 -7.07
C ARG A 14 5.74 18.85 -7.58
N GLY A 15 6.05 18.26 -8.74
CA GLY A 15 5.30 17.13 -9.28
C GLY A 15 5.38 15.89 -8.38
N VAL A 16 6.59 15.52 -7.95
CA VAL A 16 6.83 14.41 -7.03
C VAL A 16 6.12 14.64 -5.69
N ASP A 17 6.29 15.82 -5.08
CA ASP A 17 5.67 16.14 -3.79
C ASP A 17 4.14 16.02 -3.84
N GLU A 18 3.52 16.38 -4.96
CA GLU A 18 2.07 16.24 -5.18
C GLU A 18 1.65 14.78 -5.34
N VAL A 19 2.44 13.98 -6.06
CA VAL A 19 2.20 12.54 -6.18
C VAL A 19 2.34 11.85 -4.83
N ASP A 20 3.37 12.19 -4.06
CA ASP A 20 3.63 11.60 -2.74
C ASP A 20 2.50 11.91 -1.75
N ARG A 21 1.99 13.15 -1.73
CA ARG A 21 0.79 13.49 -0.94
C ARG A 21 -0.40 12.61 -1.28
N ARG A 22 -0.62 12.34 -2.56
CA ARG A 22 -1.72 11.47 -3.02
C ARG A 22 -1.48 10.01 -2.66
N ILE A 23 -0.24 9.52 -2.77
CA ILE A 23 0.14 8.17 -2.32
C ILE A 23 -0.14 8.02 -0.82
N VAL A 24 0.30 8.97 0.01
CA VAL A 24 0.08 8.93 1.46
C VAL A 24 -1.42 8.94 1.80
N ALA A 25 -2.22 9.77 1.12
CA ALA A 25 -3.66 9.79 1.31
C ALA A 25 -4.32 8.43 0.96
N LEU A 26 -3.91 7.81 -0.14
CA LEU A 26 -4.40 6.47 -0.55
C LEU A 26 -3.95 5.38 0.42
N LEU A 27 -2.73 5.47 0.96
CA LEU A 27 -2.24 4.55 1.98
C LEU A 27 -3.04 4.68 3.28
N ALA A 28 -3.39 5.90 3.68
CA ALA A 28 -4.24 6.14 4.85
C ALA A 28 -5.64 5.51 4.68
N GLU A 29 -6.23 5.62 3.50
CA GLU A 29 -7.47 4.92 3.14
C GLU A 29 -7.29 3.39 3.21
N ARG A 30 -6.19 2.87 2.65
CA ARG A 30 -5.84 1.44 2.70
C ARG A 30 -5.73 0.92 4.14
N PHE A 31 -5.12 1.67 5.04
CA PHE A 31 -5.08 1.34 6.48
C PHE A 31 -6.45 1.44 7.15
N GLY A 32 -7.36 2.29 6.65
CA GLY A 32 -8.76 2.28 7.04
C GLY A 32 -9.44 0.92 6.80
N TYR A 33 -9.14 0.26 5.68
CA TYR A 33 -9.62 -1.09 5.42
C TYR A 33 -8.98 -2.13 6.35
N MET A 34 -7.74 -1.95 6.79
CA MET A 34 -7.12 -2.84 7.78
C MET A 34 -7.83 -2.72 9.15
N ARG A 35 -8.20 -1.49 9.58
CA ARG A 35 -9.06 -1.32 10.78
C ARG A 35 -10.41 -2.00 10.62
N ALA A 36 -11.02 -1.90 9.45
CA ALA A 36 -12.27 -2.60 9.17
C ALA A 36 -12.09 -4.12 9.24
N ALA A 37 -11.00 -4.66 8.68
CA ALA A 37 -10.66 -6.08 8.72
C ALA A 37 -10.44 -6.57 10.17
N ALA A 38 -9.68 -5.82 10.98
CA ALA A 38 -9.48 -6.11 12.40
C ALA A 38 -10.82 -6.21 13.18
N ARG A 39 -11.80 -5.35 12.87
CA ARG A 39 -13.14 -5.40 13.47
C ARG A 39 -13.96 -6.61 13.02
N ILE A 40 -13.80 -7.03 11.76
CA ILE A 40 -14.62 -8.08 11.13
C ILE A 40 -14.08 -9.48 11.42
N LYS A 41 -12.75 -9.65 11.48
CA LYS A 41 -12.13 -10.98 11.65
C LYS A 41 -12.56 -11.61 12.99
N PRO A 42 -12.90 -12.90 12.99
CA PRO A 42 -13.42 -13.56 14.18
C PRO A 42 -12.31 -13.91 15.18
N GLU A 43 -11.10 -14.21 14.69
CA GLU A 43 -9.98 -14.62 15.51
C GLU A 43 -8.65 -14.08 14.97
N ARG A 44 -7.66 -14.01 15.87
CA ARG A 44 -6.34 -13.43 15.59
C ARG A 44 -5.57 -14.20 14.52
N GLY A 45 -5.77 -15.52 14.43
CA GLY A 45 -5.12 -16.38 13.43
C GLY A 45 -5.47 -16.00 11.99
N HIS A 46 -6.65 -15.44 11.75
CA HIS A 46 -7.09 -14.98 10.43
C HIS A 46 -6.47 -13.64 10.00
N VAL A 47 -5.71 -12.96 10.87
CA VAL A 47 -5.10 -11.68 10.51
C VAL A 47 -4.06 -11.87 9.41
N ARG A 48 -3.23 -12.93 9.51
CA ARG A 48 -2.22 -13.27 8.51
C ARG A 48 -2.72 -14.35 7.56
N ASP A 49 -2.81 -14.02 6.28
CA ASP A 49 -3.14 -14.94 5.19
C ASP A 49 -2.06 -14.85 4.11
N GLU A 50 -1.23 -15.89 4.02
CA GLU A 50 -0.11 -15.95 3.07
C GLU A 50 -0.57 -16.01 1.61
N ALA A 51 -1.67 -16.71 1.32
CA ALA A 51 -2.22 -16.78 -0.03
C ALA A 51 -2.72 -15.41 -0.47
N ARG A 52 -3.42 -14.70 0.43
CA ARG A 52 -3.87 -13.34 0.16
C ARG A 52 -2.69 -12.38 -0.01
N LYS A 53 -1.66 -12.46 0.83
CA LYS A 53 -0.44 -11.65 0.71
C LYS A 53 0.20 -11.84 -0.68
N ALA A 54 0.47 -13.08 -1.08
CA ALA A 54 1.08 -13.39 -2.37
C ALA A 54 0.24 -12.84 -3.54
N GLN A 55 -1.08 -12.96 -3.46
CA GLN A 55 -1.99 -12.42 -4.46
C GLN A 55 -1.92 -10.88 -4.56
N VAL A 56 -1.91 -10.16 -3.43
CA VAL A 56 -1.83 -8.68 -3.44
C VAL A 56 -0.55 -8.20 -4.11
N ILE A 57 0.59 -8.84 -3.83
CA ILE A 57 1.89 -8.48 -4.41
C ILE A 57 1.91 -8.79 -5.91
N ALA A 58 1.42 -9.97 -6.32
CA ALA A 58 1.33 -10.33 -7.73
C ALA A 58 0.47 -9.35 -8.53
N SER A 59 -0.68 -8.93 -7.98
CA SER A 59 -1.54 -7.92 -8.60
C SER A 59 -0.86 -6.56 -8.71
N ALA A 60 -0.14 -6.11 -7.67
CA ALA A 60 0.59 -4.85 -7.70
C ALA A 60 1.71 -4.84 -8.75
N ARG A 61 2.43 -5.96 -8.87
CA ARG A 61 3.44 -6.15 -9.92
C ARG A 61 2.82 -6.07 -11.31
N ALA A 62 1.73 -6.82 -11.55
CA ALA A 62 1.07 -6.84 -12.85
C ALA A 62 0.54 -5.45 -13.25
N GLU A 63 0.00 -4.69 -12.29
CA GLU A 63 -0.47 -3.33 -12.53
C GLU A 63 0.68 -2.36 -12.81
N ALA A 64 1.81 -2.50 -12.11
CA ALA A 64 3.00 -1.73 -12.40
C ALA A 64 3.52 -1.97 -13.82
N ASP A 65 3.62 -3.25 -14.22
CA ASP A 65 4.03 -3.64 -15.57
C ASP A 65 3.07 -3.07 -16.63
N ARG A 66 1.75 -3.11 -16.38
CA ARG A 66 0.73 -2.52 -17.25
C ARG A 66 0.87 -1.00 -17.42
N LEU A 67 1.31 -0.31 -16.37
CA LEU A 67 1.52 1.14 -16.35
C LEU A 67 2.91 1.56 -16.85
N GLY A 68 3.79 0.62 -17.19
CA GLY A 68 5.17 0.89 -17.60
C GLY A 68 6.11 1.24 -16.45
N ALA A 69 5.72 0.96 -15.21
CA ALA A 69 6.56 1.06 -14.03
C ALA A 69 7.38 -0.23 -13.83
N PRO A 70 8.55 -0.18 -13.16
CA PRO A 70 9.36 -1.37 -12.89
C PRO A 70 8.65 -2.31 -11.91
N GLY A 71 7.98 -3.36 -12.40
CA GLY A 71 7.15 -4.23 -11.57
C GLY A 71 7.89 -4.95 -10.45
N SER A 72 9.18 -5.27 -10.62
CA SER A 72 10.00 -5.84 -9.54
C SER A 72 10.20 -4.89 -8.37
N VAL A 73 10.38 -3.59 -8.64
CA VAL A 73 10.51 -2.56 -7.61
C VAL A 73 9.18 -2.38 -6.88
N ILE A 74 8.07 -2.31 -7.62
CA ILE A 74 6.74 -2.20 -7.01
C ILE A 74 6.41 -3.44 -6.17
N ALA A 75 6.74 -4.64 -6.64
CA ALA A 75 6.55 -5.87 -5.86
C ALA A 75 7.30 -5.84 -4.52
N ALA A 76 8.55 -5.37 -4.51
CA ALA A 76 9.35 -5.26 -3.29
C ALA A 76 8.78 -4.24 -2.29
N LEU A 77 8.30 -3.09 -2.78
CA LEU A 77 7.60 -2.10 -1.94
C LEU A 77 6.29 -2.67 -1.39
N TRP A 78 5.57 -3.45 -2.20
CA TRP A 78 4.31 -4.07 -1.79
C TRP A 78 4.48 -5.18 -0.77
N GLU A 79 5.58 -5.95 -0.84
CA GLU A 79 5.96 -6.91 0.19
C GLU A 79 6.05 -6.22 1.55
N GLN A 80 6.82 -5.13 1.65
CA GLN A 80 6.95 -4.35 2.88
C GLN A 80 5.60 -3.75 3.31
N LEU A 81 4.86 -3.13 2.39
CA LEU A 81 3.57 -2.53 2.71
C LEU A 81 2.58 -3.57 3.27
N VAL A 82 2.52 -4.76 2.70
CA VAL A 82 1.60 -5.81 3.17
C VAL A 82 2.01 -6.33 4.55
N GLU A 83 3.30 -6.54 4.81
CA GLU A 83 3.79 -6.92 6.13
C GLU A 83 3.45 -5.89 7.21
N GLU A 84 3.70 -4.60 6.94
CA GLU A 84 3.32 -3.51 7.85
C GLU A 84 1.81 -3.41 8.06
N SER A 85 1.02 -3.76 7.04
CA SER A 85 -0.44 -3.79 7.14
C SER A 85 -0.94 -4.91 8.02
N ILE A 86 -0.32 -6.09 7.93
CA ILE A 86 -0.62 -7.22 8.80
C ILE A 86 -0.28 -6.86 10.25
N ALA A 87 0.90 -6.26 10.48
CA ALA A 87 1.32 -5.83 11.81
C ALA A 87 0.36 -4.77 12.40
N TYR A 88 -0.01 -3.76 11.61
CA TYR A 88 -0.99 -2.76 12.00
C TYR A 88 -2.37 -3.37 12.30
N GLU A 89 -2.84 -4.29 11.45
CA GLU A 89 -4.10 -4.99 11.66
C GLU A 89 -4.08 -5.84 12.94
N MET A 90 -2.97 -6.52 13.23
CA MET A 90 -2.81 -7.28 14.47
C MET A 90 -2.92 -6.37 15.70
N ALA A 91 -2.25 -5.22 15.68
CA ALA A 91 -2.30 -4.26 16.78
C ALA A 91 -3.72 -3.71 16.99
N GLU A 92 -4.44 -3.39 15.91
CA GLU A 92 -5.84 -2.93 16.00
C GLU A 92 -6.79 -4.04 16.45
N PHE A 93 -6.57 -5.28 16.02
CA PHE A 93 -7.34 -6.43 16.48
C PHE A 93 -7.17 -6.62 17.98
N ASP A 94 -5.93 -6.64 18.47
CA ASP A 94 -5.61 -6.81 19.89
C ASP A 94 -6.21 -5.67 20.72
N ARG A 95 -6.15 -4.41 20.23
CA ARG A 95 -6.77 -3.23 20.86
C ARG A 95 -8.30 -3.32 20.97
N LEU A 96 -8.98 -4.00 20.05
CA LEU A 96 -10.45 -4.16 20.07
C LEU A 96 -10.91 -5.31 20.98
N ARG A 97 -10.00 -6.19 21.42
CA ARG A 97 -10.30 -7.39 22.21
C ARG A 97 -9.75 -7.36 23.64
N GLY A 98 -8.82 -6.45 23.94
CA GLY A 98 -8.42 -6.08 25.30
C GLY A 98 -9.37 -5.06 25.92
#